data_AF-A0A848UV87-F1
#
_entry.id   AF-A0A848UV87-F1
#
_cell.length_a   1.000
_cell.length_b   1.000
_cell.length_c   1.000
_cell.angle_alpha   90.00
_cell.angle_beta   90.00
_cell.angle_gamma   90.00
#
_symmetry.space_group_name_H-M   'P 1'
#
loop_
_entity.id
_entity.type
_entity.pdbx_description
1 polymer ?
#
loop_
_entity_poly.entity_id
_entity_poly.type
_entity_poly.pdbx_seq_one_letter_code
_entity_poly.pdbx_strand_id
1 'polypeptide(L)'
;MTFSIRLAIAILFVSSSAIAQLDSIWNFTSIVPGAQTPNFIFPDGYSFQYIAETGDPITGGGAIPDNFDWTGYFPIEGRSDSGFVVLNSEMYPDGAVTIFDVVLDSIFNRWTVLSTQAVDLSPVGGTARNCGGFVTSWGTVLTCEEIVVNLDDDLDGFEDHGWIIEIDPYTKTVISKHHSLGQMKHENCTILSNNRTLYEGADS
;
A
#
# COMPACT_ATOMS: atom_id res chain seq x y z
N MET A 1 69.39 38.59 -20.96
CA MET A 1 67.99 38.35 -21.32
C MET A 1 67.72 36.85 -21.19
N THR A 2 67.05 36.45 -20.13
CA THR A 2 66.70 35.05 -19.85
C THR A 2 65.23 34.86 -20.19
N PHE A 3 64.91 34.05 -21.20
CA PHE A 3 63.55 33.67 -21.54
C PHE A 3 63.11 32.51 -20.63
N SER A 4 62.08 32.73 -19.83
CA SER A 4 61.43 31.68 -19.04
C SER A 4 60.23 31.15 -19.83
N ILE A 5 60.29 29.90 -20.26
CA ILE A 5 59.16 29.20 -20.88
C ILE A 5 58.36 28.57 -19.74
N ARG A 6 57.13 29.04 -19.52
CA ARG A 6 56.17 28.40 -18.62
C ARG A 6 55.36 27.38 -19.40
N LEU A 7 55.60 26.09 -19.14
CA LEU A 7 54.78 25.00 -19.64
C LEU A 7 53.50 24.94 -18.81
N ALA A 8 52.37 25.33 -19.38
CA ALA A 8 51.06 25.15 -18.75
C ALA A 8 50.57 23.73 -19.01
N ILE A 9 50.57 22.88 -17.98
CA ILE A 9 49.93 21.56 -18.03
C ILE A 9 48.45 21.77 -17.73
N ALA A 10 47.60 21.67 -18.76
CA ALA A 10 46.16 21.61 -18.59
C ALA A 10 45.77 20.17 -18.23
N ILE A 11 45.37 19.94 -16.98
CA ILE A 11 44.76 18.68 -16.55
C ILE A 11 43.30 18.72 -16.99
N LEU A 12 42.96 17.98 -18.06
CA LEU A 12 41.57 17.74 -18.43
C LEU A 12 40.97 16.72 -17.46
N PHE A 13 40.06 17.16 -16.60
CA PHE A 13 39.16 16.26 -15.89
C PHE A 13 38.03 15.86 -16.85
N VAL A 14 38.09 14.63 -17.37
CA VAL A 14 36.95 14.02 -18.07
C VAL A 14 36.07 13.37 -17.02
N SER A 15 35.03 14.05 -16.56
CA SER A 15 33.96 13.42 -15.79
C SER A 15 33.04 12.68 -16.76
N SER A 16 33.17 11.36 -16.87
CA SER A 16 32.13 10.54 -17.48
C SER A 16 30.99 10.39 -16.47
N SER A 17 30.01 11.29 -16.51
CA SER A 17 28.70 11.01 -15.94
C SER A 17 28.05 9.95 -16.84
N ALA A 18 28.25 8.68 -16.51
CA ALA A 18 27.40 7.61 -17.02
C ALA A 18 26.00 7.92 -16.50
N ILE A 19 25.13 8.42 -17.38
CA ILE A 19 23.69 8.45 -17.12
C ILE A 19 23.32 6.97 -17.02
N ALA A 20 23.01 6.50 -15.80
CA ALA A 20 22.36 5.21 -15.64
C ALA A 20 21.06 5.29 -16.45
N GLN A 21 21.04 4.61 -17.59
CA GLN A 21 19.82 4.43 -18.35
C GLN A 21 18.92 3.58 -17.45
N LEU A 22 17.94 4.23 -16.82
CA LEU A 22 16.89 3.54 -16.09
C LEU A 22 16.31 2.51 -17.05
N ASP A 23 16.55 1.23 -16.76
CA ASP A 23 15.87 0.14 -17.42
C ASP A 23 14.37 0.39 -17.27
N SER A 24 13.65 0.31 -18.37
CA SER A 24 12.20 0.43 -18.33
C SER A 24 11.63 -0.68 -17.45
N ILE A 25 10.57 -0.40 -16.69
CA ILE A 25 9.95 -1.36 -15.75
C ILE A 25 9.45 -2.67 -16.41
N TRP A 26 9.39 -2.71 -17.75
CA TRP A 26 9.03 -3.88 -18.56
C TRP A 26 10.25 -4.60 -19.17
N ASN A 27 11.48 -4.26 -18.79
CA ASN A 27 12.70 -4.91 -19.32
C ASN A 27 13.01 -6.22 -18.59
N PHE A 28 12.17 -7.24 -18.77
CA PHE A 28 12.39 -8.59 -18.25
C PHE A 28 11.81 -9.65 -19.20
N THR A 29 12.30 -10.88 -19.09
CA THR A 29 11.73 -12.02 -19.82
C THR A 29 10.53 -12.54 -19.04
N SER A 30 9.34 -12.54 -19.64
CA SER A 30 8.14 -13.12 -19.03
C SER A 30 8.37 -14.58 -18.64
N ILE A 31 7.85 -14.98 -17.49
CA ILE A 31 7.78 -16.39 -17.10
C ILE A 31 6.87 -17.16 -18.07
N VAL A 32 7.14 -18.45 -18.25
CA VAL A 32 6.30 -19.34 -19.06
C VAL A 32 5.08 -19.75 -18.22
N PRO A 33 3.85 -19.60 -18.72
CA PRO A 33 2.66 -20.07 -18.02
C PRO A 33 2.75 -21.58 -17.70
N GLY A 34 2.28 -21.98 -16.53
CA GLY A 34 2.34 -23.36 -16.07
C GLY A 34 1.18 -23.73 -15.14
N ALA A 35 1.17 -24.97 -14.67
CA ALA A 35 0.23 -25.41 -13.64
C ALA A 35 0.50 -24.67 -12.32
N GLN A 36 -0.54 -24.50 -11.50
CA GLN A 36 -0.38 -23.94 -10.16
C GLN A 36 0.50 -24.87 -9.30
N THR A 37 1.48 -24.29 -8.64
CA THR A 37 2.39 -24.99 -7.72
C THR A 37 2.46 -24.21 -6.39
N PRO A 38 2.94 -24.80 -5.29
CA PRO A 38 3.13 -24.06 -4.04
C PRO A 38 4.32 -23.08 -4.09
N ASN A 39 5.09 -23.03 -5.17
CA ASN A 39 6.27 -22.17 -5.30
C ASN A 39 5.90 -20.81 -5.89
N PHE A 40 6.46 -19.75 -5.31
CA PHE A 40 6.43 -18.42 -5.91
C PHE A 40 7.51 -18.32 -7.00
N ILE A 41 7.09 -18.16 -8.26
CA ILE A 41 7.98 -18.13 -9.44
C ILE A 41 8.04 -16.68 -9.94
N PHE A 42 9.24 -16.13 -10.08
CA PHE A 42 9.48 -14.76 -10.55
C PHE A 42 10.62 -14.74 -11.59
N PRO A 43 10.70 -13.71 -12.45
CA PRO A 43 11.74 -13.63 -13.49
C PRO A 43 13.16 -13.57 -12.90
N ASP A 44 14.13 -14.08 -13.66
CA ASP A 44 15.54 -13.97 -13.29
C ASP A 44 15.97 -12.51 -13.12
N GLY A 45 16.85 -12.25 -12.15
CA GLY A 45 17.35 -10.90 -11.83
C GLY A 45 16.48 -10.12 -10.84
N TYR A 46 15.33 -10.65 -10.44
CA TYR A 46 14.49 -10.09 -9.38
C TYR A 46 14.76 -10.75 -8.03
N SER A 47 14.43 -10.05 -6.96
CA SER A 47 14.36 -10.58 -5.61
C SER A 47 12.99 -10.26 -5.02
N PHE A 48 12.55 -11.12 -4.11
CA PHE A 48 11.34 -10.90 -3.34
C PHE A 48 11.65 -11.01 -1.85
N GLN A 49 10.90 -10.29 -1.05
CA GLN A 49 11.00 -10.33 0.39
C GLN A 49 9.65 -10.70 0.98
N TYR A 50 9.65 -11.74 1.82
CA TYR A 50 8.52 -12.03 2.69
C TYR A 50 8.40 -10.93 3.76
N ILE A 51 7.20 -10.37 3.92
CA ILE A 51 6.90 -9.32 4.91
C ILE A 51 6.05 -9.87 6.05
N ALA A 52 4.95 -10.54 5.74
CA ALA A 52 4.02 -11.10 6.71
C ALA A 52 3.15 -12.20 6.10
N GLU A 53 2.57 -13.05 6.95
CA GLU A 53 1.54 -14.03 6.61
C GLU A 53 0.38 -14.00 7.60
N THR A 54 -0.71 -14.69 7.26
CA THR A 54 -1.82 -14.87 8.18
C THR A 54 -1.38 -15.62 9.44
N GLY A 55 -1.88 -15.19 10.60
CA GLY A 55 -1.52 -15.76 11.89
C GLY A 55 -0.25 -15.20 12.53
N ASP A 56 0.54 -14.40 11.79
CA ASP A 56 1.65 -13.66 12.39
C ASP A 56 1.13 -12.72 13.50
N PRO A 57 1.85 -12.56 14.62
CA PRO A 57 1.37 -11.77 15.75
C PRO A 57 1.30 -10.28 15.41
N ILE A 58 0.22 -9.62 15.85
CA ILE A 58 0.12 -8.16 15.81
C ILE A 58 0.73 -7.59 17.09
N THR A 59 1.58 -6.57 16.96
CA THR A 59 2.30 -5.96 18.10
C THR A 59 1.34 -5.44 19.16
N GLY A 60 0.22 -4.85 18.74
CA GLY A 60 -0.89 -4.39 19.59
C GLY A 60 -1.79 -5.49 20.17
N GLY A 61 -1.52 -6.76 19.87
CA GLY A 61 -2.34 -7.91 20.26
C GLY A 61 -3.19 -8.47 19.12
N GLY A 62 -3.51 -9.76 19.22
CA GLY A 62 -4.16 -10.52 18.14
C GLY A 62 -3.14 -11.07 17.13
N ALA A 63 -3.65 -11.49 15.98
CA ALA A 63 -2.87 -12.03 14.88
C ALA A 63 -3.37 -11.44 13.56
N ILE A 64 -2.49 -11.36 12.57
CA ILE A 64 -2.81 -10.87 11.24
C ILE A 64 -3.88 -11.81 10.64
N PRO A 65 -5.03 -11.29 10.17
CA PRO A 65 -6.09 -12.16 9.65
C PRO A 65 -5.73 -12.83 8.32
N ASP A 66 -6.63 -13.60 7.72
CA ASP A 66 -6.39 -14.22 6.42
C ASP A 66 -7.00 -13.40 5.27
N ASN A 67 -7.15 -14.03 4.10
CA ASN A 67 -7.70 -13.48 2.87
C ASN A 67 -7.19 -12.06 2.52
N PHE A 68 -5.88 -11.90 2.44
CA PHE A 68 -5.26 -10.62 2.12
C PHE A 68 -5.68 -10.10 0.75
N ASP A 69 -5.94 -8.81 0.70
CA ASP A 69 -6.30 -8.12 -0.52
C ASP A 69 -5.48 -6.83 -0.65
N TRP A 70 -6.14 -5.69 -0.92
CA TRP A 70 -5.46 -4.46 -1.24
C TRP A 70 -4.40 -4.09 -0.21
N THR A 71 -3.24 -3.77 -0.74
CA THR A 71 -2.07 -3.38 0.02
C THR A 71 -1.59 -2.03 -0.47
N GLY A 72 -1.68 -1.01 0.39
CA GLY A 72 -1.23 0.35 0.10
C GLY A 72 0.04 0.70 0.86
N TYR A 73 0.95 1.46 0.23
CA TYR A 73 2.07 2.09 0.93
C TYR A 73 1.80 3.60 1.10
N PHE A 74 1.86 4.07 2.34
CA PHE A 74 1.74 5.46 2.71
C PHE A 74 3.09 6.00 3.21
N PRO A 75 3.72 6.96 2.53
CA PRO A 75 5.01 7.50 2.94
C PRO A 75 4.88 8.43 4.17
N ILE A 76 5.74 8.25 5.17
CA ILE A 76 5.86 9.19 6.29
C ILE A 76 6.65 10.40 5.81
N GLU A 77 6.08 11.61 5.93
CA GLU A 77 6.73 12.87 5.52
C GLU A 77 7.22 12.88 4.05
N GLY A 78 6.56 12.14 3.17
CA GLY A 78 6.93 12.03 1.75
C GLY A 78 8.21 11.24 1.49
N ARG A 79 8.74 10.54 2.50
CA ARG A 79 9.91 9.67 2.37
C ARG A 79 9.58 8.40 1.59
N SER A 80 10.53 7.92 0.80
CA SER A 80 10.40 6.65 0.06
C SER A 80 10.96 5.44 0.81
N ASP A 81 11.57 5.65 1.98
CA ASP A 81 12.29 4.65 2.77
C ASP A 81 11.68 4.44 4.17
N SER A 82 10.57 5.10 4.49
CA SER A 82 9.82 4.88 5.72
C SER A 82 8.35 5.23 5.53
N GLY A 83 7.46 4.36 5.99
CA GLY A 83 6.04 4.55 5.76
C GLY A 83 5.17 3.58 6.54
N PHE A 84 3.89 3.61 6.21
CA PHE A 84 2.92 2.62 6.64
C PHE A 84 2.59 1.71 5.47
N VAL A 85 2.57 0.40 5.68
CA VAL A 85 1.88 -0.53 4.78
C VAL A 85 0.51 -0.79 5.38
N VAL A 86 -0.53 -0.61 4.58
CA VAL A 86 -1.92 -0.84 4.97
C VAL A 86 -2.40 -2.07 4.22
N LEU A 87 -2.82 -3.09 4.96
CA LEU A 87 -3.20 -4.39 4.42
C LEU A 87 -4.66 -4.66 4.76
N ASN A 88 -5.47 -4.85 3.73
CA ASN A 88 -6.82 -5.34 3.87
C ASN A 88 -6.88 -6.86 4.06
N SER A 89 -7.89 -7.32 4.79
CA SER A 89 -8.32 -8.72 4.88
C SER A 89 -9.80 -8.83 4.49
N GLU A 90 -10.07 -9.51 3.39
CA GLU A 90 -11.36 -9.60 2.72
C GLU A 90 -12.22 -10.76 3.27
N MET A 91 -12.42 -10.80 4.58
CA MET A 91 -13.13 -11.89 5.23
C MET A 91 -14.66 -11.66 5.29
N TYR A 92 -15.41 -12.67 5.72
CA TYR A 92 -16.83 -12.55 6.09
C TYR A 92 -17.14 -13.52 7.26
N PRO A 93 -17.94 -13.15 8.29
CA PRO A 93 -18.77 -11.94 8.39
C PRO A 93 -18.01 -10.65 8.71
N ASP A 94 -16.78 -10.75 9.23
CA ASP A 94 -15.94 -9.61 9.56
C ASP A 94 -14.94 -9.33 8.43
N GLY A 95 -14.39 -8.12 8.37
CA GLY A 95 -13.21 -7.77 7.61
C GLY A 95 -12.16 -7.13 8.51
N ALA A 96 -11.00 -6.80 7.98
CA ALA A 96 -9.99 -6.09 8.77
C ALA A 96 -9.05 -5.23 7.93
N VAL A 97 -8.42 -4.29 8.63
CA VAL A 97 -7.27 -3.53 8.13
C VAL A 97 -6.15 -3.63 9.15
N THR A 98 -4.98 -4.08 8.72
CA THR A 98 -3.75 -4.10 9.54
C THR A 98 -2.74 -3.09 8.99
N ILE A 99 -2.21 -2.24 9.87
CA ILE A 99 -1.21 -1.23 9.50
C ILE A 99 0.15 -1.60 10.08
N PHE A 100 1.16 -1.57 9.23
CA PHE A 100 2.55 -1.91 9.53
C PHE A 100 3.40 -0.65 9.47
N ASP A 101 4.18 -0.37 10.51
CA ASP A 101 5.25 0.63 10.41
C ASP A 101 6.46 -0.02 9.75
N VAL A 102 6.91 0.51 8.61
CA VAL A 102 8.03 -0.06 7.85
C VAL A 102 9.14 0.94 7.59
N VAL A 103 10.38 0.45 7.59
CA VAL A 103 11.56 1.19 7.19
C VAL A 103 12.41 0.36 6.24
N LEU A 104 12.91 0.98 5.17
CA LEU A 104 13.84 0.34 4.24
C LEU A 104 15.27 0.45 4.79
N ASP A 105 15.89 -0.69 5.02
CA ASP A 105 17.32 -0.76 5.24
C ASP A 105 18.05 -0.57 3.90
N SER A 106 18.67 0.59 3.71
CA SER A 106 19.37 0.93 2.46
C SER A 106 20.71 0.22 2.27
N ILE A 107 21.25 -0.45 3.30
CA ILE A 107 22.48 -1.24 3.19
C ILE A 107 22.14 -2.60 2.59
N PHE A 108 21.07 -3.22 3.07
CA PHE A 108 20.66 -4.55 2.61
C PHE A 108 19.54 -4.53 1.55
N ASN A 109 18.97 -3.37 1.25
CA ASN A 109 17.79 -3.19 0.40
C ASN A 109 16.63 -4.09 0.85
N ARG A 110 16.32 -4.08 2.15
CA ARG A 110 15.24 -4.87 2.76
C ARG A 110 14.36 -4.03 3.65
N TRP A 111 13.06 -4.26 3.57
CA TRP A 111 12.10 -3.65 4.48
C TRP A 111 12.17 -4.32 5.85
N THR A 112 12.09 -3.52 6.90
CA THR A 112 11.94 -3.99 8.28
C THR A 112 10.59 -3.53 8.79
N VAL A 113 9.80 -4.48 9.28
CA VAL A 113 8.56 -4.18 10.02
C VAL A 113 8.95 -3.82 11.46
N LEU A 114 8.63 -2.60 11.87
CA LEU A 114 8.94 -2.06 13.20
C LEU A 114 7.80 -2.34 14.19
N SER A 115 6.55 -2.22 13.74
CA SER A 115 5.36 -2.47 14.54
C SER A 115 4.19 -2.83 13.63
N THR A 116 3.17 -3.45 14.21
CA THR A 116 1.90 -3.80 13.54
C THR A 116 0.73 -3.51 14.45
N GLN A 117 -0.37 -3.03 13.88
CA GLN A 117 -1.60 -2.73 14.62
C GLN A 117 -2.83 -3.00 13.76
N ALA A 118 -3.80 -3.70 14.33
CA ALA A 118 -5.15 -3.79 13.78
C ALA A 118 -5.88 -2.46 13.98
N VAL A 119 -6.59 -2.00 12.95
CA VAL A 119 -7.43 -0.81 13.04
C VAL A 119 -8.76 -1.19 13.70
N ASP A 120 -9.15 -0.46 14.75
CA ASP A 120 -10.48 -0.60 15.35
C ASP A 120 -11.52 0.12 14.46
N LEU A 121 -12.39 -0.68 13.86
CA LEU A 121 -13.45 -0.24 12.95
C LEU A 121 -14.84 -0.26 13.62
N SER A 122 -14.93 -0.64 14.89
CA SER A 122 -16.19 -0.58 15.64
C SER A 122 -16.84 0.81 15.72
N PRO A 123 -16.11 1.95 15.68
CA PRO A 123 -16.74 3.28 15.67
C PRO A 123 -17.56 3.61 14.42
N VAL A 124 -17.51 2.76 13.38
CA VAL A 124 -18.29 2.91 12.15
C VAL A 124 -19.16 1.68 11.87
N GLY A 125 -19.57 0.94 12.90
CA GLY A 125 -20.37 -0.29 12.75
C GLY A 125 -19.55 -1.52 12.34
N GLY A 126 -18.21 -1.44 12.37
CA GLY A 126 -17.34 -2.49 11.88
C GLY A 126 -17.11 -2.43 10.37
N THR A 127 -16.58 -3.53 9.83
CA THR A 127 -16.29 -3.68 8.41
C THR A 127 -16.45 -5.14 7.99
N ALA A 128 -16.72 -5.39 6.71
CA ALA A 128 -16.71 -6.72 6.12
C ALA A 128 -16.13 -6.71 4.70
N ARG A 129 -15.48 -7.80 4.28
CA ARG A 129 -14.92 -7.97 2.93
C ARG A 129 -14.13 -6.76 2.41
N ASN A 130 -13.11 -6.34 3.16
CA ASN A 130 -12.21 -5.28 2.70
C ASN A 130 -11.43 -5.78 1.48
N CYS A 131 -11.84 -5.39 0.27
CA CYS A 131 -11.20 -5.77 -0.98
C CYS A 131 -10.18 -4.71 -1.37
N GLY A 132 -10.61 -3.69 -2.12
CA GLY A 132 -9.80 -2.58 -2.58
C GLY A 132 -9.47 -1.49 -1.59
N GLY A 133 -8.74 -0.50 -2.09
CA GLY A 133 -8.43 0.71 -1.33
C GLY A 133 -7.69 1.76 -2.15
N PHE A 134 -7.37 2.88 -1.50
CA PHE A 134 -6.64 3.97 -2.12
C PHE A 134 -5.87 4.80 -1.08
N VAL A 135 -4.71 5.32 -1.46
CA VAL A 135 -3.98 6.31 -0.65
C VAL A 135 -4.35 7.70 -1.12
N THR A 136 -5.02 8.49 -0.27
CA THR A 136 -5.50 9.82 -0.64
C THR A 136 -4.36 10.84 -0.67
N SER A 137 -4.52 11.90 -1.47
CA SER A 137 -3.52 12.97 -1.56
C SER A 137 -3.50 13.89 -0.34
N TRP A 138 -4.53 13.82 0.53
CA TRP A 138 -4.64 14.59 1.76
C TRP A 138 -4.15 13.83 3.00
N GLY A 139 -3.58 12.64 2.83
CA GLY A 139 -2.84 11.98 3.89
C GLY A 139 -3.59 10.88 4.64
N THR A 140 -4.61 10.29 4.02
CA THR A 140 -5.41 9.20 4.60
C THR A 140 -5.41 7.99 3.67
N VAL A 141 -6.01 6.89 4.11
CA VAL A 141 -6.22 5.70 3.29
C VAL A 141 -7.70 5.32 3.27
N LEU A 142 -8.15 4.82 2.13
CA LEU A 142 -9.48 4.28 1.92
C LEU A 142 -9.41 2.76 1.84
N THR A 143 -10.35 2.08 2.47
CA THR A 143 -10.61 0.65 2.30
C THR A 143 -12.05 0.47 1.79
N CYS A 144 -12.28 -0.53 0.95
CA CYS A 144 -13.53 -0.74 0.21
C CYS A 144 -14.20 -2.04 0.66
N GLU A 145 -15.46 -1.98 1.11
CA GLU A 145 -16.24 -3.18 1.42
C GLU A 145 -16.87 -3.76 0.14
N GLU A 146 -16.50 -4.99 -0.22
CA GLU A 146 -16.99 -5.75 -1.38
C GLU A 146 -18.25 -6.56 -1.04
N ILE A 147 -19.14 -5.98 -0.24
CA ILE A 147 -20.37 -6.63 0.22
C ILE A 147 -21.50 -5.64 0.42
N VAL A 148 -22.73 -6.05 0.18
CA VAL A 148 -23.91 -5.29 0.58
C VAL A 148 -24.74 -6.17 1.50
N VAL A 149 -24.92 -5.70 2.73
CA VAL A 149 -25.79 -6.31 3.73
C VAL A 149 -26.90 -5.31 4.04
N ASN A 150 -28.15 -5.77 4.00
CA ASN A 150 -29.31 -4.97 4.41
C ASN A 150 -29.54 -5.19 5.91
N LEU A 151 -28.61 -4.68 6.72
CA LEU A 151 -28.64 -4.68 8.17
C LEU A 151 -28.09 -3.34 8.69
N ASP A 152 -28.80 -2.74 9.64
CA ASP A 152 -28.44 -1.54 10.40
C ASP A 152 -28.54 -1.93 11.89
N ASP A 153 -27.48 -2.53 12.43
CA ASP A 153 -27.43 -3.05 13.81
C ASP A 153 -27.23 -1.94 14.85
N ASP A 154 -26.56 -0.84 14.48
CA ASP A 154 -26.28 0.28 15.38
C ASP A 154 -27.39 1.35 15.40
N LEU A 155 -28.37 1.24 14.49
CA LEU A 155 -29.56 2.08 14.35
C LEU A 155 -29.23 3.55 14.06
N ASP A 156 -28.13 3.81 13.34
CA ASP A 156 -27.74 5.15 12.92
C ASP A 156 -28.48 5.65 11.67
N GLY A 157 -29.25 4.78 11.02
CA GLY A 157 -30.06 5.06 9.84
C GLY A 157 -29.36 4.74 8.52
N PHE A 158 -28.20 4.11 8.55
CA PHE A 158 -27.50 3.55 7.41
C PHE A 158 -27.27 2.05 7.62
N GLU A 159 -27.28 1.30 6.52
CA GLU A 159 -26.87 -0.10 6.57
C GLU A 159 -25.38 -0.17 6.94
N ASP A 160 -24.95 -1.19 7.68
CA ASP A 160 -23.60 -1.26 8.24
C ASP A 160 -22.53 -1.55 7.18
N HIS A 161 -22.88 -2.12 6.02
CA HIS A 161 -21.90 -2.61 5.04
C HIS A 161 -22.16 -2.18 3.60
N GLY A 162 -21.07 -2.10 2.84
CA GLY A 162 -21.07 -1.78 1.40
C GLY A 162 -20.61 -0.37 1.12
N TRP A 163 -19.66 0.10 1.91
CA TRP A 163 -19.19 1.48 1.88
C TRP A 163 -17.67 1.54 1.77
N ILE A 164 -17.20 2.75 1.48
CA ILE A 164 -15.78 3.08 1.58
C ILE A 164 -15.52 3.67 2.97
N ILE A 165 -14.52 3.14 3.66
CA ILE A 165 -14.11 3.59 4.99
C ILE A 165 -12.76 4.31 4.88
N GLU A 166 -12.65 5.48 5.48
CA GLU A 166 -11.42 6.27 5.55
C GLU A 166 -10.74 6.10 6.90
N ILE A 167 -9.41 5.92 6.85
CA ILE A 167 -8.55 5.66 8.01
C ILE A 167 -7.39 6.64 7.98
N ASP A 168 -7.04 7.19 9.14
CA ASP A 168 -5.78 7.92 9.32
C ASP A 168 -4.65 6.91 9.58
N PRO A 169 -3.65 6.78 8.69
CA PRO A 169 -2.57 5.81 8.88
C PRO A 169 -1.56 6.22 9.97
N TYR A 170 -1.48 7.50 10.35
CA TYR A 170 -0.59 7.96 11.42
C TYR A 170 -1.12 7.56 12.79
N THR A 171 -2.40 7.85 13.05
CA THR A 171 -3.06 7.50 14.32
C THR A 171 -3.57 6.06 14.31
N LYS A 172 -3.68 5.44 13.13
CA LYS A 172 -4.20 4.09 12.89
C LYS A 172 -5.64 3.95 13.40
N THR A 173 -6.44 4.97 13.16
CA THR A 173 -7.84 5.06 13.59
C THR A 173 -8.74 5.36 12.42
N VAL A 174 -9.97 4.83 12.46
CA VAL A 174 -11.01 5.19 11.50
C VAL A 174 -11.37 6.68 11.61
N ILE A 175 -11.59 7.31 10.46
CA ILE A 175 -12.09 8.69 10.33
C ILE A 175 -13.61 8.65 10.12
N SER A 176 -14.07 7.94 9.08
CA SER A 176 -15.49 7.87 8.72
C SER A 176 -15.80 6.75 7.73
N LYS A 177 -17.07 6.38 7.67
CA LYS A 177 -17.67 5.59 6.59
C LYS A 177 -18.42 6.53 5.65
N HIS A 178 -18.11 6.48 4.35
CA HIS A 178 -18.51 7.49 3.38
C HIS A 178 -19.83 7.14 2.66
N HIS A 179 -20.96 7.32 3.33
CA HIS A 179 -22.27 6.98 2.77
C HIS A 179 -22.65 7.79 1.51
N SER A 180 -22.04 8.97 1.31
CA SER A 180 -22.26 9.81 0.13
C SER A 180 -21.68 9.23 -1.17
N LEU A 181 -20.79 8.24 -1.08
CA LEU A 181 -20.22 7.52 -2.22
C LEU A 181 -21.13 6.37 -2.71
N GLY A 182 -22.20 6.07 -1.98
CA GLY A 182 -23.20 5.08 -2.36
C GLY A 182 -22.87 3.67 -1.84
N GLN A 183 -23.94 2.88 -1.68
CA GLN A 183 -23.85 1.52 -1.19
C GLN A 183 -23.72 0.54 -2.35
N MET A 184 -22.62 -0.21 -2.40
CA MET A 184 -22.39 -1.26 -3.39
C MET A 184 -21.25 -2.18 -2.95
N LYS A 185 -20.96 -3.21 -3.73
CA LYS A 185 -19.80 -4.07 -3.54
C LYS A 185 -18.56 -3.39 -4.13
N HIS A 186 -17.87 -2.59 -3.34
CA HIS A 186 -16.75 -1.77 -3.81
C HIS A 186 -15.49 -2.63 -4.01
N GLU A 187 -15.08 -2.83 -5.26
CA GLU A 187 -13.86 -3.57 -5.62
C GLU A 187 -12.60 -2.73 -5.38
N ASN A 188 -12.65 -1.45 -5.75
CA ASN A 188 -11.55 -0.50 -5.65
C ASN A 188 -12.12 0.91 -5.73
N CYS A 189 -11.38 1.89 -5.21
CA CYS A 189 -11.57 3.29 -5.54
C CYS A 189 -10.28 3.97 -6.01
N THR A 190 -10.42 4.97 -6.88
CA THR A 190 -9.31 5.81 -7.31
C THR A 190 -9.72 7.27 -7.38
N ILE A 191 -8.97 8.14 -6.71
CA ILE A 191 -9.22 9.58 -6.70
C ILE A 191 -8.33 10.29 -7.71
N LEU A 192 -8.93 11.14 -8.55
CA LEU A 192 -8.17 12.04 -9.41
C LEU A 192 -7.44 13.10 -8.59
N SER A 193 -6.30 13.57 -9.11
CA SER A 193 -5.49 14.62 -8.49
C SER A 193 -6.20 15.97 -8.29
N ASN A 194 -7.42 16.13 -8.81
CA ASN A 194 -8.29 17.28 -8.53
C ASN A 194 -8.97 17.22 -7.15
N ASN A 195 -8.83 16.10 -6.42
CA ASN A 195 -9.43 15.82 -5.10
C ASN A 195 -10.95 16.00 -5.07
N ARG A 196 -11.63 15.72 -6.19
CA ARG A 196 -13.07 15.92 -6.37
C ARG A 196 -13.76 14.79 -7.10
N THR A 197 -13.01 14.00 -7.84
CA THR A 197 -13.53 12.90 -8.64
C THR A 197 -12.97 11.60 -8.11
N LEU A 198 -13.86 10.70 -7.71
CA LEU A 198 -13.55 9.35 -7.29
C LEU A 198 -14.20 8.40 -8.31
N TYR A 199 -13.43 7.41 -8.77
CA TYR A 199 -13.90 6.31 -9.62
C TYR A 199 -14.00 5.04 -8.77
N GLU A 200 -15.05 4.26 -8.99
CA GLU A 200 -15.35 3.05 -8.24
C GLU A 200 -15.64 1.90 -9.20
N GLY A 201 -15.22 0.70 -8.81
CA GLY A 201 -15.67 -0.55 -9.41
C GLY A 201 -16.70 -1.22 -8.51
N ALA A 202 -17.79 -1.73 -9.10
CA ALA A 202 -18.74 -2.58 -8.42
C ALA A 202 -18.58 -4.02 -8.94
N ASP A 203 -18.01 -4.94 -8.15
CA ASP A 203 -17.88 -6.35 -8.54
C ASP A 203 -19.13 -7.12 -8.11
N SER A 204 -19.81 -7.77 -9.06
CA SER A 204 -21.19 -8.27 -8.88
C SER A 204 -21.45 -9.64 -9.48
#